data_AF-A0A846BU94-F1
#
_entry.id   AF-A0A846BU94-F1
#
_cell.length_a   1.000
_cell.length_b   1.000
_cell.length_c   1.000
_cell.angle_alpha   90.00
_cell.angle_beta   90.00
_cell.angle_gamma   90.00
#
_symmetry.space_group_name_H-M   'P 1'
#
loop_
_entity.id
_entity.type
_entity.pdbx_description
1 polymer ?
#
loop_
_entity_poly.entity_id
_entity_poly.type
_entity_poly.pdbx_seq_one_letter_code
_entity_poly.pdbx_strand_id
1 'polypeptide(L)'
;EHAAIFRKAAHNFGLLTSIEEYHARRYTEALKTLAGEASQPVAAGSDPATQKWICQKCSMIYNPVTGDPDSGIAPGTPFSEIPDNWSCPICGAQKKTFIPYEEPIAA
;
A
#
# COMPACT_ATOMS: atom_id res chain seq x y z
N GLU A 1 4.31 12.24 -25.39
CA GLU A 1 4.73 12.88 -24.14
C GLU A 1 3.56 13.20 -23.20
N HIS A 2 2.64 14.10 -23.56
CA HIS A 2 1.47 14.46 -22.73
C HIS A 2 0.69 13.26 -22.16
N ALA A 3 0.35 12.26 -22.97
CA ALA A 3 -0.38 11.08 -22.51
C ALA A 3 0.37 10.27 -21.42
N ALA A 4 1.71 10.26 -21.44
CA ALA A 4 2.49 9.60 -20.41
C ALA A 4 2.47 10.39 -19.09
N ILE A 5 2.51 11.72 -19.16
CA ILE A 5 2.38 12.61 -18.00
C ILE A 5 1.01 12.41 -17.34
N PHE A 6 -0.08 12.35 -18.12
CA PHE A 6 -1.41 12.11 -17.59
C PHE A 6 -1.56 10.73 -16.94
N ARG A 7 -1.04 9.67 -17.56
CA ARG A 7 -1.06 8.33 -16.96
C ARG A 7 -0.31 8.28 -15.63
N LYS A 8 0.90 8.87 -15.58
CA LYS A 8 1.69 8.96 -14.35
C LYS A 8 0.97 9.76 -13.26
N ALA A 9 0.33 10.88 -13.62
CA ALA A 9 -0.44 11.68 -12.66
C ALA A 9 -1.65 10.91 -12.10
N ALA A 10 -2.40 10.21 -12.97
CA ALA A 10 -3.53 9.39 -12.55
C ALA A 10 -3.10 8.21 -11.67
N HIS A 11 -1.98 7.56 -12.00
CA HIS A 11 -1.42 6.46 -11.20
C HIS A 11 -0.92 6.96 -9.83
N ASN A 12 -0.16 8.05 -9.80
CA ASN A 12 0.26 8.70 -8.56
C ASN A 12 -0.94 9.07 -7.70
N PHE A 13 -2.01 9.60 -8.30
CA PHE A 13 -3.24 9.89 -7.58
C PHE A 13 -3.84 8.62 -6.95
N GLY A 14 -3.89 7.50 -7.68
CA GLY A 14 -4.34 6.21 -7.14
C GLY A 14 -3.48 5.70 -5.98
N LEU A 15 -2.15 5.87 -6.06
CA LEU A 15 -1.25 5.55 -4.95
C LEU A 15 -1.52 6.42 -3.72
N LEU A 16 -1.81 7.72 -3.91
CA LEU A 16 -2.14 8.66 -2.83
C LEU A 16 -3.49 8.35 -2.18
N THR A 17 -4.51 7.92 -2.95
CA THR A 17 -5.81 7.53 -2.39
C THR A 17 -5.68 6.45 -1.31
N SER A 18 -4.85 5.42 -1.54
CA SER A 18 -4.60 4.38 -0.53
C SER A 18 -3.98 4.91 0.76
N ILE A 19 -3.16 5.96 0.65
CA ILE A 19 -2.52 6.63 1.80
C ILE A 19 -3.56 7.42 2.58
N GLU A 20 -4.40 8.19 1.88
CA GLU A 20 -5.50 8.96 2.47
C GLU A 20 -6.49 8.04 3.19
N GLU A 21 -6.91 6.96 2.55
CA GLU A 21 -7.78 5.94 3.14
C GLU A 21 -7.15 5.28 4.36
N TYR A 22 -5.86 4.93 4.29
CA TYR A 22 -5.13 4.37 5.43
C TYR A 22 -5.12 5.34 6.63
N HIS A 23 -4.76 6.61 6.41
CA HIS A 23 -4.74 7.60 7.49
C HIS A 23 -6.14 7.90 8.04
N ALA A 24 -7.15 8.00 7.18
CA ALA A 24 -8.54 8.18 7.60
C ALA A 24 -9.04 7.00 8.45
N ARG A 25 -8.71 5.76 8.07
CA ARG A 25 -9.03 4.57 8.85
C ARG A 25 -8.33 4.57 10.21
N ARG A 26 -7.01 4.81 10.22
CA ARG A 26 -6.22 4.86 11.47
C ARG A 26 -6.74 5.92 12.44
N TYR A 27 -7.14 7.07 11.92
CA TYR A 27 -7.76 8.12 12.71
C TYR A 27 -9.12 7.67 13.27
N THR A 28 -9.96 7.07 12.44
CA THR A 28 -11.26 6.53 12.86
C THR A 28 -11.12 5.47 13.95
N GLU A 29 -10.16 4.55 13.83
CA GLU A 29 -9.85 3.55 14.85
C GLU A 29 -9.41 4.20 16.16
N ALA A 30 -8.52 5.20 16.10
CA ALA A 30 -8.07 5.93 17.28
C ALA A 30 -9.25 6.62 18.01
N LEU A 31 -10.18 7.23 17.27
CA LEU A 31 -11.38 7.82 17.84
C LEU A 31 -12.27 6.78 18.54
N LYS A 32 -12.49 5.62 17.91
CA LYS A 32 -13.25 4.51 18.50
C LYS A 32 -12.62 4.00 19.79
N THR A 33 -11.29 3.83 19.80
CA THR A 33 -10.57 3.43 21.02
C THR A 33 -10.71 4.48 22.14
N LEU A 34 -10.65 5.77 21.81
CA LEU A 34 -10.89 6.85 22.79
C LEU A 34 -12.33 6.86 23.30
N ALA A 35 -13.29 6.42 22.48
CA ALA A 35 -14.68 6.22 22.89
C ALA A 35 -14.92 4.93 23.70
N GLY A 36 -13.86 4.13 23.95
CA GLY A 36 -13.95 2.89 24.71
C GLY A 36 -14.41 1.67 23.90
N GLU A 37 -14.44 1.76 22.57
CA GLU A 37 -14.77 0.62 21.71
C GLU A 37 -13.58 -0.34 21.56
N ALA A 38 -13.89 -1.63 21.41
CA ALA A 38 -12.88 -2.66 21.15
C ALA A 38 -12.27 -2.51 19.75
N SER A 39 -10.96 -2.74 19.63
CA SER A 39 -10.25 -2.75 18.35
C SER A 39 -10.70 -3.93 17.48
N GLN A 40 -10.87 -3.70 16.18
CA GLN A 40 -11.12 -4.78 15.22
C GLN A 40 -9.86 -5.66 15.08
N PRO A 41 -10.03 -6.98 14.88
CA PRO A 41 -8.90 -7.82 14.52
C PRO A 41 -8.33 -7.37 13.17
N VAL A 42 -7.01 -7.36 13.07
CA VAL A 42 -6.27 -7.12 11.84
C VAL A 42 -5.40 -8.32 11.55
N ALA A 43 -5.23 -8.66 10.28
CA ALA A 43 -4.33 -9.72 9.86
C ALA A 43 -3.65 -9.38 8.54
N ALA A 44 -2.43 -9.87 8.38
CA ALA A 44 -1.83 -10.01 7.06
C ALA A 44 -2.58 -11.12 6.29
N GLY A 45 -2.74 -10.93 4.99
CA GLY A 45 -3.16 -11.97 4.07
C GLY A 45 -2.21 -13.17 4.08
N SER A 46 -2.77 -14.34 3.80
CA SER A 46 -2.05 -15.61 3.79
C SER A 46 -1.48 -15.98 2.42
N ASP A 47 -1.91 -15.28 1.36
CA ASP A 47 -1.52 -15.53 -0.02
C ASP A 47 -0.50 -14.48 -0.52
N PRO A 48 0.74 -14.87 -0.86
CA PRO A 48 1.76 -13.96 -1.40
C PRO A 48 1.33 -13.22 -2.67
N ALA A 49 0.45 -13.80 -3.49
CA ALA A 49 -0.03 -13.20 -4.74
C ALA A 49 -1.01 -12.05 -4.52
N THR A 50 -1.53 -11.87 -3.30
CA THR A 50 -2.49 -10.82 -2.95
C THR A 50 -2.09 -10.03 -1.70
N GLN A 51 -1.09 -10.49 -0.94
CA GLN A 51 -0.56 -9.80 0.23
C GLN A 51 -0.04 -8.40 -0.13
N LYS A 52 -0.70 -7.38 0.42
CA LYS A 52 -0.31 -5.98 0.27
C LYS A 52 0.85 -5.61 1.19
N TRP A 53 1.63 -4.60 0.83
CA TRP A 53 2.80 -4.17 1.61
C TRP A 53 2.77 -2.67 1.81
N ILE A 54 3.04 -2.20 3.02
CA ILE A 54 3.01 -0.78 3.36
C ILE A 54 4.41 -0.25 3.59
N CYS A 55 4.72 0.87 2.94
CA CYS A 55 5.96 1.61 3.18
C CYS A 55 5.91 2.27 4.56
N GLN A 56 6.80 1.89 5.48
CA GLN A 56 6.83 2.49 6.82
C GLN A 56 7.18 3.99 6.84
N LYS A 57 7.78 4.51 5.76
CA LYS A 57 8.18 5.93 5.67
C LYS A 57 7.03 6.86 5.24
N CYS A 58 6.17 6.42 4.33
CA CYS A 58 5.16 7.28 3.71
C CYS A 58 3.76 6.68 3.62
N SER A 59 3.56 5.47 4.15
CA SER A 59 2.29 4.74 4.13
C SER A 59 1.76 4.33 2.76
N MET A 60 2.54 4.48 1.66
CA MET A 60 2.16 3.91 0.36
C MET A 60 1.95 2.40 0.46
N ILE A 61 0.84 1.91 -0.09
CA ILE A 61 0.50 0.49 -0.10
C ILE A 61 0.78 -0.08 -1.51
N TYR A 62 1.75 -0.99 -1.60
CA TYR A 62 1.93 -1.85 -2.77
C TYR A 62 0.88 -2.96 -2.76
N ASN A 63 0.16 -3.11 -3.88
CA ASN A 63 -0.79 -4.18 -4.10
C ASN A 63 -0.29 -5.08 -5.25
N PRO A 64 0.04 -6.36 -5.00
CA PRO A 64 0.46 -7.28 -6.05
C PRO A 64 -0.50 -7.35 -7.23
N VAL A 65 -1.82 -7.25 -6.99
CA VAL A 65 -2.84 -7.33 -8.05
C VAL A 65 -2.68 -6.20 -9.07
N THR A 66 -2.28 -5.00 -8.63
CA THR A 66 -2.08 -3.84 -9.50
C THR A 66 -0.64 -3.69 -9.97
N GLY A 67 0.33 -4.20 -9.20
CA GLY A 67 1.76 -4.00 -9.46
C GLY A 67 2.18 -2.53 -9.33
N ASP A 68 3.28 -2.18 -10.00
CA ASP A 68 3.77 -0.81 -10.18
C ASP A 68 4.35 -0.65 -11.60
N PRO A 69 3.49 -0.61 -12.65
CA PRO A 69 3.95 -0.68 -14.05
C PRO A 69 4.83 0.49 -14.47
N ASP A 70 4.64 1.66 -13.87
CA ASP A 70 5.43 2.86 -14.14
C ASP A 70 6.90 2.70 -13.69
N SER A 71 7.14 1.88 -12.66
CA SER A 71 8.49 1.49 -12.22
C SER A 71 8.94 0.14 -12.80
N GLY A 72 8.17 -0.44 -13.72
CA GLY A 72 8.48 -1.71 -14.39
C GLY A 72 8.04 -2.97 -13.66
N ILE A 73 7.17 -2.87 -12.64
CA ILE A 73 6.62 -4.03 -11.93
C ILE A 73 5.22 -4.34 -12.48
N ALA A 74 5.06 -5.50 -13.11
CA ALA A 74 3.80 -5.86 -13.74
C ALA A 74 2.67 -6.14 -12.71
N PRO A 75 1.39 -5.98 -13.09
CA PRO A 75 0.27 -6.47 -12.30
C PRO A 75 0.38 -7.99 -12.08
N GLY A 76 0.02 -8.44 -10.89
CA GLY A 76 0.14 -9.83 -10.45
C GLY A 76 1.51 -10.20 -9.88
N THR A 77 2.48 -9.29 -9.81
CA THR A 77 3.80 -9.57 -9.24
C THR A 77 3.72 -9.60 -7.70
N PRO A 78 3.99 -10.73 -7.03
CA PRO A 78 4.08 -10.76 -5.57
C PRO A 78 5.27 -9.94 -5.09
N PHE A 79 5.17 -9.35 -3.89
CA PHE A 79 6.22 -8.47 -3.37
C PHE A 79 7.59 -9.14 -3.24
N SER A 80 7.62 -10.45 -3.00
CA SER A 80 8.84 -11.26 -2.95
C SER A 80 9.62 -11.26 -4.27
N GLU A 81 8.94 -11.13 -5.41
CA GLU A 81 9.55 -11.15 -6.75
C GLU A 81 10.02 -9.78 -7.24
N ILE A 82 9.68 -8.70 -6.51
CA ILE A 82 10.16 -7.35 -6.85
C ILE A 82 11.69 -7.29 -6.67
N PRO A 83 12.45 -6.71 -7.61
CA PRO A 83 13.89 -6.49 -7.44
C PRO A 83 14.24 -5.64 -6.20
N ASP A 84 15.35 -5.94 -5.53
CA ASP A 84 15.76 -5.20 -4.31
C ASP A 84 16.16 -3.74 -4.56
N ASN A 85 16.47 -3.40 -5.81
CA ASN A 85 16.76 -2.02 -6.23
C ASN A 85 15.48 -1.19 -6.52
N TRP A 86 14.30 -1.81 -6.48
CA TRP A 86 13.05 -1.07 -6.58
C TRP A 86 12.92 -0.10 -5.40
N SER A 87 12.43 1.10 -5.72
CA SER A 87 12.26 2.19 -4.78
C SER A 87 10.79 2.61 -4.75
N CYS A 88 10.29 2.92 -3.56
CA CYS A 88 8.92 3.39 -3.36
C CYS A 88 8.62 4.57 -4.31
N PRO A 89 7.58 4.47 -5.16
CA PRO A 89 7.27 5.49 -6.16
C PRO A 89 6.84 6.83 -5.55
N ILE A 90 6.48 6.86 -4.27
CA ILE A 90 6.06 8.06 -3.55
C ILE A 90 7.23 8.77 -2.86
N CYS A 91 8.11 8.04 -2.17
CA CYS A 91 9.10 8.66 -1.27
C CYS A 91 10.56 8.21 -1.50
N GLY A 92 10.79 7.33 -2.49
CA GLY A 92 12.12 6.81 -2.83
C GLY A 92 12.75 5.88 -1.78
N ALA A 93 12.00 5.42 -0.78
CA ALA A 93 12.49 4.44 0.18
C ALA A 93 12.77 3.08 -0.50
N GLN A 94 13.75 2.34 0.00
CA GLN A 94 14.11 1.02 -0.52
C GLN A 94 13.03 -0.03 -0.20
N LYS A 95 12.96 -1.09 -1.00
CA LYS A 95 12.06 -2.25 -0.79
C LYS A 95 12.03 -2.75 0.67
N LYS A 96 13.17 -2.79 1.35
CA LYS A 96 13.30 -3.23 2.75
C LYS A 96 12.53 -2.40 3.78
N THR A 97 12.08 -1.19 3.43
CA THR A 97 11.27 -0.31 4.30
C THR A 97 9.80 -0.72 4.29
N PHE A 98 9.41 -1.68 3.47
CA PHE A 98 8.06 -2.19 3.42
C PHE A 98 7.88 -3.36 4.39
N ILE A 99 6.71 -3.38 5.02
CA ILE A 99 6.25 -4.49 5.85
C ILE A 99 4.91 -4.99 5.32
N PRO A 100 4.50 -6.23 5.65
CA PRO A 100 3.15 -6.70 5.34
C PRO A 100 2.11 -5.70 5.86
N TYR A 101 1.18 -5.31 4.99
CA TYR A 101 0.04 -4.50 5.37
C TYR A 101 -1.02 -5.41 6.01
N GLU A 102 -1.46 -5.05 7.21
CA GLU A 102 -2.50 -5.75 7.93
C GLU A 102 -3.84 -5.07 7.67
N GLU A 103 -4.77 -5.83 7.09
CA GLU A 103 -6.12 -5.37 6.79
C GLU A 103 -7.08 -5.77 7.92
N PRO A 104 -8.09 -4.94 8.23
CA PRO A 104 -9.15 -5.34 9.14
C PRO A 104 -9.88 -6.55 8.58
N ILE A 105 -9.98 -7.60 9.38
CA ILE A 105 -10.78 -8.78 9.06
C ILE A 105 -12.18 -8.56 9.61
N ALA A 106 -13.20 -8.73 8.77
CA ALA A 106 -14.57 -8.86 9.25
C ALA A 106 -14.66 -10.18 10.02
N ALA A 107 -14.95 -10.08 11.32
CA ALA A 107 -15.21 -11.23 12.18
C ALA A 107 -16.52 -11.92 11.81
#